data_AF-A0A9D1C880-F1
#
_entry.id   AF-A0A9D1C880-F1
#
_cell.length_a   1.000
_cell.length_b   1.000
_cell.length_c   1.000
_cell.angle_alpha   90.00
_cell.angle_beta   90.00
_cell.angle_gamma   90.00
#
_symmetry.space_group_name_H-M   'P 1'
#
loop_
_entity.id
_entity.type
_entity.pdbx_description
1 polymer ?
#
loop_
_entity_poly.entity_id
_entity_poly.type
_entity_poly.pdbx_seq_one_letter_code
_entity_poly.pdbx_strand_id
1 'polypeptide(L)' 'MNIAAKLGLAKVAFELVVQREKEAARAAERVGFKEVATLEDRIKDCWGNYQDVMILEIPVADRERW' A
#
# COMPACT_ATOMS: atom_id res chain seq x y z
N MET A 1 -3.91 17.02 -10.03
CA MET A 1 -4.61 16.12 -10.97
C MET A 1 -4.13 14.70 -10.71
N ASN A 2 -5.02 13.75 -10.37
CA ASN A 2 -4.66 12.39 -9.97
C ASN A 2 -4.46 11.50 -11.22
N ILE A 3 -3.27 10.92 -11.42
CA ILE A 3 -2.94 10.06 -12.58
C ILE A 3 -3.78 8.78 -12.56
N ALA A 4 -3.98 8.17 -11.39
CA ALA A 4 -4.78 6.95 -11.25
C ALA A 4 -6.24 7.19 -11.68
N ALA A 5 -6.80 8.36 -11.37
CA ALA A 5 -8.12 8.76 -11.81
C ALA A 5 -8.20 8.92 -13.33
N LYS A 6 -7.20 9.55 -13.97
CA LYS A 6 -7.15 9.65 -15.45
C LYS A 6 -7.14 8.31 -16.14
N LEU A 7 -6.50 7.32 -15.52
CA LEU A 7 -6.41 5.95 -16.02
C LEU A 7 -7.65 5.11 -15.70
N GLY A 8 -8.66 5.69 -15.03
CA GLY A 8 -9.88 4.99 -14.64
C GLY A 8 -9.64 3.88 -13.61
N LEU A 9 -8.56 3.95 -12.84
CA LEU A 9 -8.28 2.98 -11.78
C LEU A 9 -9.27 3.16 -10.63
N ALA A 10 -9.76 2.06 -10.06
CA ALA A 10 -10.66 2.09 -8.91
C ALA A 10 -9.93 2.34 -7.58
N LYS A 11 -8.69 1.84 -7.47
CA LYS A 11 -7.86 1.93 -6.27
C LYS A 11 -6.38 1.92 -6.62
N VAL A 12 -5.58 2.42 -5.69
CA VAL A 12 -4.12 2.23 -5.68
C VAL A 12 -3.78 1.35 -4.48
N ALA A 13 -2.97 0.33 -4.72
CA ALA A 13 -2.45 -0.56 -3.70
C ALA A 13 -0.93 -0.61 -3.81
N PHE A 14 -0.24 -0.79 -2.68
CA PHE A 14 1.17 -1.16 -2.69
C PHE A 14 1.55 -2.00 -1.47
N GLU A 15 2.63 -2.74 -1.65
CA GLU A 15 3.19 -3.70 -0.71
C GLU A 15 4.46 -3.12 -0.08
N LEU A 16 4.63 -3.32 1.23
CA LEU A 16 5.84 -2.90 1.94
C LEU A 16 6.20 -3.86 3.07
N VAL A 17 7.50 -3.97 3.37
CA VAL A 17 8.01 -4.79 4.47
C VAL A 17 8.04 -3.97 5.75
N VAL A 18 7.04 -4.15 6.62
CA VAL A 18 6.81 -3.29 7.81
C VAL A 18 8.04 -3.16 8.68
N GLN A 19 8.77 -4.26 8.89
CA GLN A 19 9.94 -4.32 9.75
C GLN A 19 11.01 -3.32 9.29
N ARG A 20 11.14 -3.10 7.98
CA ARG A 20 12.14 -2.24 7.35
C ARG A 20 11.59 -0.86 6.93
N GLU A 21 10.31 -0.78 6.59
CA GLU A 21 9.71 0.35 5.89
C GLU A 21 8.65 1.10 6.73
N LYS A 22 8.82 1.10 8.06
CA LYS A 22 7.89 1.74 9.02
C LYS A 22 7.55 3.19 8.67
N GLU A 23 8.53 3.97 8.23
CA GLU A 23 8.31 5.37 7.88
C GLU A 23 7.53 5.53 6.57
N ALA A 24 7.70 4.62 5.61
CA ALA A 24 6.89 4.59 4.40
C ALA A 24 5.43 4.25 4.72
N ALA A 25 5.20 3.28 5.62
CA ALA A 25 3.86 2.96 6.12
C ALA A 25 3.20 4.18 6.78
N ARG A 26 3.90 4.85 7.70
CA ARG A 26 3.41 6.06 8.36
C ARG A 26 3.11 7.19 7.37
N ALA A 27 3.96 7.38 6.37
CA ALA A 27 3.73 8.38 5.33
C ALA A 27 2.49 8.04 4.49
N ALA A 28 2.29 6.77 4.16
CA ALA A 28 1.13 6.28 3.42
C ALA A 28 -0.18 6.51 4.18
N GLU A 29 -0.21 6.19 5.47
CA GLU A 29 -1.36 6.42 6.34
C GLU A 29 -1.76 7.90 6.39
N ARG A 30 -0.77 8.81 6.47
CA ARG A 30 -1.02 10.26 6.49
C ARG A 30 -1.67 10.78 5.21
N VAL A 31 -1.46 10.12 4.08
CA VAL A 31 -2.08 10.50 2.79
C VAL A 31 -3.33 9.67 2.48
N GLY A 32 -3.80 8.86 3.43
CA GLY A 32 -5.11 8.21 3.39
C GLY A 32 -5.11 6.73 3.01
N PHE A 33 -3.95 6.12 2.81
CA PHE A 33 -3.88 4.65 2.65
C PHE A 33 -4.28 3.94 3.95
N LYS A 34 -4.88 2.76 3.79
CA LYS A 34 -5.31 1.89 4.89
C LYS A 34 -4.68 0.52 4.71
N GLU A 35 -4.21 -0.05 5.82
CA GLU A 35 -3.88 -1.48 5.86
C GLU A 35 -5.12 -2.31 5.58
N VAL A 36 -4.99 -3.24 4.63
CA VAL A 36 -6.05 -4.18 4.27
C VAL A 36 -5.66 -5.63 4.55
N ALA A 37 -4.36 -5.93 4.62
CA ALA A 37 -3.85 -7.25 4.92
C ALA A 37 -2.38 -7.18 5.33
N THR A 38 -1.97 -8.17 6.13
CA THR A 38 -0.58 -8.53 6.35
C THR A 38 -0.38 -9.98 5.88
N LEU A 39 0.60 -10.19 5.01
CA LEU A 39 1.01 -11.49 4.49
C LEU A 39 2.25 -11.95 5.25
N GLU A 40 2.09 -12.98 6.07
CA GLU A 40 3.17 -13.53 6.89
C GLU A 40 4.23 -14.26 6.04
N ASP A 41 5.50 -14.12 6.42
CA ASP A 41 6.65 -14.84 5.84
C ASP A 41 6.77 -14.78 4.31
N ARG A 42 6.37 -13.65 3.70
CA ARG A 42 6.18 -13.57 2.25
C ARG A 42 7.44 -13.29 1.45
N ILE A 43 8.38 -12.52 2.00
CA ILE A 43 9.62 -12.12 1.29
C ILE A 43 10.83 -12.55 2.10
N LYS A 44 11.86 -13.05 1.42
CA LYS A 44 13.16 -13.37 2.02
C LYS A 44 14.12 -12.19 1.85
N ASP A 45 14.69 -11.71 2.96
CA ASP A 45 15.69 -10.63 2.93
C ASP A 45 17.08 -11.11 2.45
N CYS A 46 18.04 -10.20 2.34
CA CYS A 46 19.40 -10.52 1.89
C CYS A 46 20.21 -11.38 2.89
N TRP A 47 19.73 -11.52 4.13
CA TRP A 47 20.31 -12.39 5.16
C TRP A 47 19.60 -13.75 5.25
N GLY A 48 18.53 -13.92 4.48
CA GLY A 48 17.77 -15.16 4.40
C GLY A 48 16.63 -15.28 5.40
N ASN A 49 16.27 -14.21 6.12
CA ASN A 49 15.12 -14.23 7.02
C ASN A 49 13.84 -13.94 6.24
N TYR A 50 12.77 -14.65 6.57
CA TYR A 50 11.44 -14.31 6.07
C TYR A 50 10.92 -13.06 6.78
N GLN A 51 10.21 -12.24 6.02
CA GLN A 51 9.66 -10.96 6.43
C GLN A 51 8.21 -10.87 5.98
N ASP A 52 7.41 -10.20 6.80
CA ASP A 52 6.01 -9.97 6.50
C ASP A 52 5.85 -8.81 5.52
N VAL A 53 4.81 -8.91 4.70
CA VAL A 53 4.45 -7.86 3.75
C VAL A 53 3.08 -7.30 4.13
N MET A 54 3.02 -6.01 4.36
CA MET A 54 1.77 -5.30 4.56
C MET A 54 1.27 -4.76 3.23
N ILE A 55 -0.02 -4.91 2.99
CA ILE A 55 -0.72 -4.36 1.84
C ILE A 55 -1.51 -3.14 2.31
N LEU A 56 -1.24 -2.01 1.66
CA LEU A 56 -1.93 -0.74 1.88
C LEU A 56 -2.76 -0.38 0.65
N GLU A 57 -3.99 0.10 0.85
CA GLU A 57 -4.88 0.54 -0.24
C GLU A 57 -5.47 1.93 0.01
N ILE A 58 -5.71 2.67 -1.07
CA ILE A 58 -6.55 3.88 -1.08
C ILE A 58 -7.50 3.82 -2.28
N PRO A 59 -8.80 4.14 -2.10
CA PRO A 59 -9.70 4.30 -3.22
C PRO A 59 -9.28 5.52 -4.06
N VAL A 60 -9.35 5.39 -5.37
CA VAL A 60 -9.24 6.54 -6.26
C VAL A 60 -10.64 7.14 -6.34
N ALA A 61 -10.91 8.17 -5.54
CA ALA A 61 -12.19 8.85 -5.58
C ALA A 61 -12.39 9.54 -6.94
N ASP A 62 -13.20 8.91 -7.80
CA ASP A 62 -14.31 9.52 -8.55
C ASP A 62 -14.93 8.46 -9.46
N ARG A 63 -16.18 8.07 -9.18
CA ARG A 63 -17.02 7.45 -10.22
C ARG A 63 -18.44 8.01 -10.32
N GLU A 64 -19.05 8.58 -9.26
CA GLU A 64 -20.44 9.10 -9.37
C GLU A 64 -20.81 10.23 -8.35
N ARG A 65 -20.06 11.33 -8.28
CA ARG A 65 -20.56 12.56 -7.62
C ARG A 65 -20.18 13.83 -8.39
N TRP A 66 -20.67 13.95 -9.62
CA TRP A 66 -20.86 15.20 -10.33
C TRP A 66 -22.25 15.18 -10.96
#